data_AF-C8WYQ5-F1
#
_entry.id   AF-C8WYQ5-F1
#
_cell.length_a   1.000
_cell.length_b   1.000
_cell.length_c   1.000
_cell.angle_alpha   90.00
_cell.angle_beta   90.00
_cell.angle_gamma   90.00
#
_symmetry.space_group_name_H-M   'P 1'
#
loop_
_entity.id
_entity.type
_entity.pdbx_description
1 polymer ?
#
loop_
_entity_poly.entity_id
_entity_poly.type
_entity_poly.pdbx_seq_one_letter_code
_entity_poly.pdbx_strand_id
1 'polypeptide(L)'
;MASVIGDAHEEVQKMLQPFLNTPVRITYTNGGTALVFDKVIRTVNDTPNSILMAFNDGAILFEGNIEIKLSGELLTIKQNGGCLSLVRWADLPKEFRPYSKEIAKLVGRESV
;
A
#
# COMPACT_ATOMS: atom_id res chain seq x y z
N MET A 1 25.30 -19.34 -9.49
CA MET A 1 24.18 -18.65 -8.82
C MET A 1 23.86 -17.41 -9.63
N ALA A 2 22.82 -17.48 -10.47
CA ALA A 2 22.41 -16.36 -11.30
C ALA A 2 21.50 -15.43 -10.47
N SER A 3 21.88 -14.16 -10.40
CA SER A 3 21.17 -13.08 -9.71
C SER A 3 19.90 -12.74 -10.49
N VAL A 4 18.75 -13.24 -10.04
CA VAL A 4 17.40 -12.84 -10.50
C VAL A 4 16.93 -11.65 -9.65
N ILE A 5 17.68 -10.55 -9.72
CA ILE A 5 17.35 -9.33 -8.96
C ILE A 5 16.52 -8.36 -9.83
N GLY A 6 16.67 -8.42 -11.16
CA GLY A 6 15.91 -7.59 -12.10
C GLY A 6 14.44 -8.01 -12.26
N ASP A 7 14.18 -9.31 -12.40
CA ASP A 7 12.80 -9.80 -12.63
C ASP A 7 11.90 -9.54 -11.41
N ALA A 8 12.45 -9.68 -10.20
CA ALA A 8 11.74 -9.38 -8.96
C ALA A 8 11.39 -7.89 -8.83
N HIS A 9 12.31 -6.99 -9.20
CA HIS A 9 12.06 -5.54 -9.18
C HIS A 9 10.94 -5.13 -10.15
N GLU A 10 10.99 -5.62 -11.39
CA GLU A 10 9.95 -5.34 -12.36
C GLU A 10 8.59 -5.89 -11.93
N GLU A 11 8.56 -7.09 -11.35
CA GLU A 11 7.33 -7.70 -10.88
C GLU A 11 6.71 -6.90 -9.73
N VAL A 12 7.52 -6.48 -8.76
CA VAL A 12 7.09 -5.61 -7.65
C VAL A 12 6.52 -4.29 -8.17
N GLN A 13 7.21 -3.65 -9.11
CA GLN A 13 6.73 -2.41 -9.74
C GLN A 13 5.41 -2.63 -10.49
N LYS A 14 5.26 -3.74 -11.22
CA LYS A 14 3.99 -4.10 -11.89
C LYS A 14 2.87 -4.34 -10.88
N MET A 15 3.15 -4.97 -9.73
CA MET A 15 2.15 -5.19 -8.67
C MET A 15 1.71 -3.88 -8.00
N LEU A 16 2.62 -2.91 -7.83
CA LEU A 16 2.35 -1.65 -7.12
C LEU A 16 1.78 -0.55 -8.03
N GLN A 17 2.01 -0.62 -9.35
CA GLN A 17 1.50 0.34 -10.33
C GLN A 17 0.01 0.70 -10.17
N PRO A 18 -0.93 -0.26 -10.01
CA PRO A 18 -2.35 0.04 -9.84
C PRO A 18 -2.68 0.91 -8.61
N PHE A 19 -1.78 0.98 -7.63
CA PHE A 19 -1.96 1.71 -6.38
C PHE A 19 -1.34 3.12 -6.42
N LEU A 20 -0.46 3.40 -7.39
CA LEU A 20 0.17 4.72 -7.54
C LEU A 20 -0.86 5.79 -7.93
N ASN A 21 -0.71 6.97 -7.33
CA ASN A 21 -1.58 8.15 -7.52
C ASN A 21 -3.08 7.87 -7.35
N THR A 22 -3.42 6.75 -6.71
CA THR A 22 -4.80 6.30 -6.48
C THR A 22 -5.07 6.35 -4.98
N PRO A 23 -6.27 6.78 -4.54
CA PRO A 23 -6.67 6.64 -3.14
C PRO A 23 -6.69 5.16 -2.74
N VAL A 24 -5.96 4.83 -1.69
CA VAL A 24 -5.85 3.48 -1.14
C VAL A 24 -6.22 3.46 0.33
N ARG A 25 -6.89 2.40 0.73
CA ARG A 25 -7.06 2.01 2.13
C ARG A 25 -5.86 1.18 2.52
N ILE A 26 -5.16 1.65 3.54
CA ILE A 26 -4.00 1.00 4.12
C ILE A 26 -4.40 0.41 5.45
N THR A 27 -4.13 -0.87 5.63
CA THR A 27 -4.26 -1.56 6.91
C THR A 27 -2.89 -2.07 7.32
N TYR A 28 -2.33 -1.52 8.39
CA TYR A 28 -1.11 -2.04 8.98
C TYR A 28 -1.47 -2.89 10.20
N THR A 29 -1.00 -4.13 10.22
CA THR A 29 -1.15 -5.06 11.33
C THR A 29 0.22 -5.45 11.84
N ASN A 30 0.39 -5.49 13.16
CA ASN A 30 1.60 -6.02 13.79
C ASN A 30 1.21 -6.65 15.13
N GLY A 31 1.32 -7.97 15.21
CA GLY A 31 0.81 -8.74 16.35
C GLY A 31 -0.69 -8.54 16.55
N GLY A 32 -1.07 -8.02 17.72
CA GLY A 32 -2.47 -7.78 18.12
C GLY A 32 -3.04 -6.41 17.75
N THR A 33 -2.24 -5.52 17.14
CA THR A 33 -2.67 -4.16 16.81
C THR A 33 -2.94 -4.01 15.32
N ALA A 34 -4.04 -3.34 14.97
CA ALA A 34 -4.38 -2.95 13.61
C ALA A 34 -4.59 -1.44 13.52
N LEU A 35 -3.94 -0.81 12.54
CA LEU A 35 -4.14 0.59 12.17
C LEU A 35 -4.71 0.65 10.76
N VAL A 36 -5.74 1.46 10.57
CA VAL A 36 -6.43 1.60 9.29
C VAL A 36 -6.49 3.08 8.93
N PHE A 37 -6.01 3.43 7.74
CA PHE A 37 -5.97 4.82 7.27
C PHE A 37 -6.01 4.90 5.74
N ASP A 38 -6.47 6.03 5.21
CA ASP A 38 -6.55 6.27 3.77
C ASP A 38 -5.43 7.21 3.32
N LYS A 39 -4.73 6.86 2.23
CA LYS A 39 -3.64 7.67 1.67
C LYS A 39 -3.63 7.62 0.14
N VAL A 40 -2.83 8.50 -0.45
CA VAL A 40 -2.45 8.42 -1.87
C VAL A 40 -0.96 8.14 -1.92
N ILE A 41 -0.57 7.01 -2.52
CA ILE A 41 0.83 6.67 -2.75
C ILE A 41 1.32 7.50 -3.93
N ARG A 42 2.37 8.30 -3.74
CA ARG A 42 2.93 9.17 -4.78
C ARG A 42 4.03 8.49 -5.55
N THR A 43 4.96 7.88 -4.83
CA THR A 43 6.09 7.19 -5.41
C THR A 43 6.37 5.93 -4.61
N VAL A 44 6.90 4.92 -5.31
CA VAL A 44 7.49 3.74 -4.73
C VAL A 44 8.88 3.62 -5.33
N ASN A 45 9.89 3.71 -4.48
CA ASN A 45 11.26 3.39 -4.84
C ASN A 45 11.61 2.08 -4.15
N ASP A 46 11.88 1.04 -4.92
CA ASP A 46 12.37 -0.21 -4.38
C ASP A 46 13.81 -0.50 -4.83
N THR A 47 14.53 -1.17 -3.94
CA THR A 47 15.84 -1.75 -4.17
C THR A 47 15.72 -3.24 -3.86
N PRO A 48 16.75 -4.06 -4.16
CA PRO A 48 16.69 -5.50 -3.92
C PRO A 48 16.34 -5.91 -2.48
N ASN A 49 16.58 -5.02 -1.50
CA ASN A 49 16.38 -5.30 -0.08
C ASN A 49 15.49 -4.26 0.62
N SER A 50 14.89 -3.30 -0.10
CA SER A 50 14.10 -2.26 0.55
C SER A 50 13.02 -1.68 -0.35
N ILE A 51 11.95 -1.17 0.25
CA ILE A 51 10.86 -0.48 -0.44
C ILE A 51 10.54 0.79 0.34
N LEU A 52 10.70 1.94 -0.31
CA LEU A 52 10.26 3.23 0.20
C LEU A 52 8.98 3.63 -0.51
N MET A 53 7.89 3.71 0.25
CA MET A 53 6.59 4.18 -0.22
C MET A 53 6.33 5.58 0.31
N ALA A 54 6.24 6.57 -0.58
CA ALA A 54 6.00 7.95 -0.21
C ALA A 54 4.53 8.34 -0.42
N PHE A 55 4.01 9.13 0.52
CA PHE A 55 2.67 9.71 0.52
C PHE A 55 2.78 11.24 0.50
N ASN A 56 1.65 11.96 0.56
CA ASN A 56 1.65 13.43 0.59
C ASN A 56 2.28 14.00 1.87
N ASP A 57 2.20 13.29 2.98
CA ASP A 57 2.51 13.79 4.32
C ASP A 57 3.56 12.95 5.06
N GLY A 58 4.22 12.02 4.36
CA GLY A 58 5.23 11.16 4.95
C GLY A 58 5.63 10.01 4.03
N ALA A 59 6.38 9.05 4.58
CA ALA A 59 6.78 7.84 3.86
C ALA A 59 6.89 6.65 4.82
N ILE A 60 6.77 5.44 4.29
CA ILE A 60 7.03 4.19 4.98
C ILE A 60 8.19 3.49 4.27
N LEU A 61 9.17 3.03 5.05
CA LEU A 61 10.31 2.25 4.59
C LEU A 61 10.19 0.81 5.09
N PHE A 62 10.30 -0.14 4.17
CA PHE A 62 10.47 -1.56 4.43
C PHE A 62 11.91 -1.97 4.08
N GLU A 63 12.55 -2.80 4.89
CA GLU A 63 13.94 -3.24 4.72
C GLU A 63 14.14 -4.73 5.06
N GLY A 64 15.09 -5.38 4.40
CA GLY A 64 15.43 -6.77 4.66
C GLY A 64 14.46 -7.75 4.00
N ASN A 65 14.01 -8.77 4.75
CA ASN A 65 13.15 -9.83 4.22
C ASN A 65 11.71 -9.32 4.06
N ILE A 66 11.38 -8.89 2.84
CA ILE A 66 10.08 -8.37 2.45
C ILE A 66 9.38 -9.43 1.59
N GLU A 67 8.15 -9.79 1.95
CA GLU A 67 7.28 -10.62 1.11
C GLU A 67 6.15 -9.74 0.57
N ILE A 68 6.08 -9.60 -0.76
CA ILE A 68 4.96 -8.92 -1.42
C ILE A 68 4.08 -9.94 -2.10
N LYS A 69 2.76 -9.81 -1.91
CA LYS A 69 1.79 -10.67 -2.58
C LYS A 69 0.57 -9.88 -2.99
N LEU A 70 0.20 -10.00 -4.26
CA LEU A 70 -1.08 -9.56 -4.80
C LEU A 70 -2.07 -10.74 -4.77
N SER A 71 -3.29 -10.53 -4.29
CA SER A 71 -4.36 -11.54 -4.23
C SER A 71 -5.69 -10.90 -4.59
N GLY A 72 -6.03 -10.93 -5.89
CA GLY A 72 -7.10 -10.12 -6.44
C GLY A 72 -6.75 -8.63 -6.32
N GLU A 73 -7.64 -7.85 -5.72
CA GLU A 73 -7.47 -6.39 -5.53
C GLU A 73 -6.66 -6.01 -4.27
N LEU A 74 -6.25 -7.01 -3.48
CA LEU A 74 -5.51 -6.81 -2.24
C LEU A 74 -4.01 -7.04 -2.45
N LEU A 75 -3.20 -6.01 -2.19
CA LEU A 75 -1.75 -6.15 -2.12
C LEU A 75 -1.31 -6.21 -0.65
N THR A 76 -0.42 -7.14 -0.32
CA THR A 76 0.15 -7.29 1.02
C THR A 76 1.66 -7.19 0.96
N ILE A 77 2.25 -6.49 1.93
CA ILE A 77 3.69 -6.35 2.16
C ILE A 77 3.94 -6.80 3.59
N LYS A 78 4.64 -7.93 3.77
CA LYS A 78 4.98 -8.46 5.09
C LYS A 78 6.44 -8.24 5.40
N GLN A 79 6.72 -7.87 6.65
CA GLN A 79 8.06 -7.66 7.17
C GLN A 79 8.05 -7.86 8.69
N ASN A 80 8.95 -8.68 9.22
CA ASN A 80 9.22 -8.84 10.67
C ASN A 80 7.96 -9.03 11.55
N GLY A 81 7.00 -9.84 11.10
CA GLY A 81 5.75 -10.11 11.84
C GLY A 81 4.66 -9.03 11.67
N GLY A 82 4.97 -7.94 10.98
CA GLY A 82 4.01 -6.96 10.49
C GLY A 82 3.52 -7.27 9.08
N CYS A 83 2.30 -6.85 8.77
CA CYS A 83 1.70 -6.92 7.44
C CYS A 83 1.01 -5.60 7.13
N LEU A 84 1.46 -4.95 6.06
CA LEU A 84 0.78 -3.82 5.45
C LEU A 84 -0.07 -4.32 4.28
N SER A 85 -1.35 -3.99 4.29
CA SER A 85 -2.32 -4.34 3.28
C SER A 85 -2.81 -3.09 2.56
N LEU A 86 -2.89 -3.14 1.24
CA LEU A 86 -3.37 -2.08 0.37
C LEU A 86 -4.56 -2.57 -0.44
N VAL A 87 -5.63 -1.77 -0.45
CA VAL A 87 -6.77 -1.95 -1.36
C VAL A 87 -7.10 -0.60 -1.96
N ARG A 88 -7.33 -0.53 -3.28
CA ARG A 88 -7.77 0.74 -3.88
C ARG A 88 -9.17 1.06 -3.36
N TRP A 89 -9.40 2.33 -3.05
CA TRP A 89 -10.66 2.76 -2.45
C TRP A 89 -11.88 2.42 -3.32
N ALA A 90 -11.69 2.40 -4.65
CA ALA A 90 -12.70 2.01 -5.62
C ALA A 90 -13.12 0.53 -5.56
N ASP A 91 -12.26 -0.35 -5.05
CA ASP A 91 -12.50 -1.80 -5.00
C ASP A 91 -13.10 -2.25 -3.65
N LEU A 92 -13.06 -1.39 -2.62
CA LEU A 92 -13.68 -1.68 -1.34
C LEU A 92 -15.20 -1.94 -1.51
N PRO A 93 -15.82 -2.85 -0.76
CA PRO A 93 -17.27 -2.95 -0.73
C PRO A 93 -17.89 -1.62 -0.29
N LYS A 94 -19.07 -1.27 -0.82
CA LYS A 94 -19.69 0.06 -0.61
C LYS A 94 -19.86 0.41 0.88
N GLU A 95 -20.16 -0.57 1.72
CA GLU A 95 -20.28 -0.42 3.18
C GLU A 95 -18.97 -0.02 3.89
N PHE A 96 -17.82 -0.34 3.30
CA PHE A 96 -16.49 0.01 3.82
C PHE A 96 -15.88 1.25 3.15
N ARG A 97 -16.69 2.02 2.43
CA ARG A 97 -16.35 3.32 1.86
C ARG A 97 -16.89 4.53 2.67
N PRO A 98 -16.88 4.56 4.01
CA PRO A 98 -17.19 5.81 4.69
C PRO A 98 -16.01 6.79 4.48
N TYR A 99 -16.35 8.02 4.12
CA TYR A 99 -15.39 9.08 3.94
C TYR A 99 -14.79 9.46 5.30
N SER A 100 -13.48 9.33 5.49
CA SER A 100 -12.81 10.16 6.48
C SER A 100 -13.02 11.63 6.07
N LYS A 101 -13.12 12.55 7.04
CA LYS A 101 -13.21 14.00 6.76
C LYS A 101 -12.11 14.49 5.80
N GLU A 102 -10.96 13.82 5.82
CA GLU A 102 -9.78 14.09 5.01
C GLU A 102 -9.96 13.66 3.54
N ILE A 103 -10.53 12.46 3.27
CA ILE A 103 -10.82 11.99 1.90
C ILE A 103 -12.02 12.75 1.31
N ALA A 104 -13.06 13.03 2.09
CA ALA A 104 -14.20 13.86 1.68
C ALA A 104 -13.75 15.22 1.10
N LYS A 105 -12.79 15.87 1.80
CA LYS A 105 -12.21 17.15 1.40
C LYS A 105 -11.37 17.06 0.11
N LEU A 106 -10.65 15.96 -0.11
CA LEU A 106 -9.82 15.75 -1.32
C LEU A 106 -10.64 15.45 -2.58
N VAL A 107 -11.81 14.81 -2.45
CA VAL A 107 -12.65 14.38 -3.58
C VAL A 107 -13.90 15.25 -3.80
N GLY A 108 -14.02 16.36 -3.07
CA GLY A 108 -15.10 17.34 -3.25
C GLY A 108 -16.51 16.81 -2.92
N ARG A 109 -16.63 15.92 -1.92
CA ARG A 109 -17.92 15.36 -1.49
C ARG A 109 -18.16 15.58 -0.02
N GLU A 110 -19.42 15.80 0.36
CA GLU A 110 -19.81 15.93 1.77
C GLU A 110 -19.54 14.61 2.51
N SER A 111 -18.91 14.72 3.68
CA SER A 111 -18.79 13.61 4.63
C SER A 111 -20.16 13.30 5.22
N VAL A 112 -20.55 12.02 5.25
CA VAL A 112 -21.67 11.55 6.08
C VAL A 112 -21.23 11.46 7.54
#